data_AF-A0A1F3BTT6-F1
#
_entry.id   AF-A0A1F3BTT6-F1
#
_cell.length_a   1.000
_cell.length_b   1.000
_cell.length_c   1.000
_cell.angle_alpha   90.00
_cell.angle_beta   90.00
_cell.angle_gamma   90.00
#
_symmetry.space_group_name_H-M   'P 1'
#
loop_
_entity.id
_entity.type
_entity.pdbx_description
1 polymer ?
#
loop_
_entity_poly.entity_id
_entity_poly.type
_entity_poly.pdbx_seq_one_letter_code
_entity_poly.pdbx_strand_id
1 'polypeptide(L)' 'MGRYAPPVTVFEIDYGVSELYVCFDDRCEYYRRSRRWMRAQGHAGFTYRFMLDPETGATGPLPDNLWGGLRSCRLD' A
#
# COMPACT_ATOMS: atom_id res chain seq x y z
N MET A 1 -2.62 -23.67 7.83
CA MET A 1 -2.72 -22.29 7.28
C MET A 1 -1.47 -21.52 7.68
N GLY A 2 -0.75 -20.94 6.71
CA GLY A 2 0.34 -19.99 7.00
C GLY A 2 -0.23 -18.70 7.58
N ARG A 3 0.52 -18.06 8.50
CA ARG A 3 0.18 -16.71 8.96
C ARG A 3 0.38 -15.74 7.80
N TYR A 4 -0.53 -14.80 7.63
CA TYR A 4 -0.39 -13.74 6.64
C TYR A 4 0.82 -12.86 6.98
N ALA A 5 1.70 -12.66 5.99
CA ALA A 5 2.86 -11.79 6.08
C ALA A 5 2.75 -10.74 4.96
N PRO A 6 2.64 -9.44 5.28
CA PRO A 6 2.65 -8.40 4.25
C PRO A 6 4.06 -8.26 3.65
N PRO A 7 4.15 -7.81 2.39
CA PRO A 7 5.39 -7.28 1.84
C PRO A 7 5.92 -6.13 2.70
N VAL A 8 7.25 -6.03 2.84
CA VAL A 8 7.88 -4.98 3.65
C VAL A 8 7.94 -3.66 2.89
N THR A 9 8.11 -3.73 1.56
CA THR A 9 8.17 -2.57 0.68
C THR A 9 7.39 -2.80 -0.62
N VAL A 10 7.02 -1.72 -1.30
CA VAL A 10 6.37 -1.81 -2.62
C VAL A 10 7.24 -2.46 -3.69
N PHE A 11 8.56 -2.38 -3.54
CA PHE A 11 9.53 -2.87 -4.53
C PHE A 11 9.72 -4.39 -4.49
N GLU A 12 9.11 -5.09 -3.53
CA GLU A 12 9.10 -6.56 -3.46
C GLU A 12 8.07 -7.19 -4.41
N ILE A 13 7.18 -6.39 -4.99
CA ILE A 13 6.13 -6.84 -5.91
C ILE A 13 6.35 -6.22 -7.27
N ASP A 14 6.35 -7.06 -8.30
CA ASP A 14 6.14 -6.62 -9.68
C ASP A 14 4.64 -6.48 -9.93
N TYR A 15 4.20 -5.27 -10.25
CA TYR A 15 2.80 -4.97 -10.56
C TYR A 15 2.48 -5.15 -12.05
N GLY A 16 3.47 -5.43 -12.89
CA GLY A 16 3.29 -5.63 -14.33
C GLY A 16 2.84 -4.37 -15.08
N VAL A 17 3.10 -3.19 -14.54
CA VAL A 17 2.70 -1.89 -15.11
C VAL A 17 3.84 -0.88 -15.02
N SER A 18 3.87 0.09 -15.95
CA SER A 18 4.87 1.16 -15.97
C SER A 18 4.56 2.29 -14.99
N GLU A 19 3.28 2.63 -14.80
CA GLU A 19 2.84 3.68 -13.90
C GLU A 19 1.62 3.27 -13.06
N LEU A 20 1.52 3.85 -11.86
CA LEU A 20 0.39 3.67 -10.95
C LEU A 20 -0.04 5.01 -10.36
N TYR A 21 -1.35 5.21 -10.25
CA TYR A 21 -1.93 6.29 -9.47
C TYR A 21 -2.23 5.82 -8.05
N VAL A 22 -1.72 6.55 -7.07
CA VAL A 22 -1.77 6.15 -5.66
C VAL A 22 -2.37 7.28 -4.81
N CYS A 23 -3.34 6.94 -3.97
CA CYS A 23 -3.92 7.91 -3.04
C CYS A 23 -3.03 8.10 -1.80
N PHE A 24 -2.28 9.20 -1.75
CA PHE A 24 -1.39 9.54 -0.62
C PHE A 24 -2.03 10.35 0.51
N ASP A 25 -3.32 10.62 0.44
CA ASP A 25 -4.06 11.28 1.53
C ASP A 25 -4.29 10.30 2.69
N ASP A 26 -3.79 10.62 3.88
CA ASP A 26 -4.00 9.79 5.08
C ASP A 26 -5.43 9.81 5.61
N ARG A 27 -6.27 10.71 5.09
CA ARG A 27 -7.71 10.74 5.36
C ARG A 27 -8.47 9.73 4.51
N CYS A 28 -7.85 9.16 3.47
CA CYS A 28 -8.45 8.13 2.63
C CYS A 28 -8.96 6.96 3.49
N GLU A 29 -10.23 6.58 3.30
CA GLU A 29 -10.85 5.55 4.11
C GLU A 29 -10.15 4.19 3.95
N TYR A 30 -9.71 3.88 2.72
CA TYR A 30 -8.98 2.65 2.42
C TYR A 30 -7.72 2.52 3.30
N TYR A 31 -6.95 3.60 3.40
CA TYR A 31 -5.75 3.67 4.23
C TYR A 31 -6.04 3.53 5.73
N ARG A 32 -7.10 4.18 6.22
CA ARG A 32 -7.50 4.06 7.64
C ARG A 32 -7.99 2.66 7.99
N ARG A 33 -8.72 2.02 7.08
CA ARG A 33 -9.23 0.65 7.22
C ARG A 33 -8.10 -0.38 7.15
N SER A 34 -7.19 -0.25 6.19
CA SER A 34 -6.04 -1.15 6.04
C SER A 34 -5.15 -1.10 7.27
N ARG A 35 -4.83 0.08 7.82
CA ARG A 35 -4.09 0.21 9.07
C ARG A 35 -4.77 -0.50 10.26
N ARG A 36 -6.11 -0.45 10.34
CA ARG A 36 -6.88 -1.18 11.37
C ARG A 36 -6.79 -2.69 11.17
N TRP A 37 -6.94 -3.16 9.92
CA TRP A 37 -6.84 -4.57 9.57
C TRP A 37 -5.45 -5.13 9.85
N MET A 38 -4.38 -4.45 9.41
CA MET A 38 -3.00 -4.84 9.64
C MET A 38 -2.68 -4.98 11.14
N ARG A 39 -3.11 -4.01 11.96
CA ARG A 39 -3.00 -4.12 13.42
C ARG A 39 -3.69 -5.35 14.00
N ALA A 40 -4.89 -5.69 13.52
CA ALA A 40 -5.61 -6.88 13.97
C ALA A 40 -4.88 -8.18 13.60
N GLN A 41 -4.05 -8.16 12.55
CA GLN A 41 -3.18 -9.27 12.14
C GLN A 41 -1.81 -9.28 12.86
N GLY A 42 -1.54 -8.33 13.78
CA GLY A 42 -0.25 -8.20 14.48
C GLY A 42 0.79 -7.34 13.75
N HIS A 43 0.42 -6.68 12.66
CA HIS A 43 1.32 -5.91 11.78
C HIS A 43 1.16 -4.40 11.97
N ALA A 44 1.40 -3.90 13.19
CA ALA A 44 1.07 -2.52 13.56
C ALA A 44 1.83 -1.41 12.80
N GLY A 45 2.95 -1.73 12.16
CA GLY A 45 3.78 -0.81 11.35
C GLY A 45 3.43 -0.77 9.86
N PHE A 46 2.43 -1.55 9.43
CA PHE A 46 2.09 -1.74 8.02
C PHE A 46 0.67 -1.27 7.71
N THR A 47 0.47 -0.91 6.46
CA THR A 47 -0.81 -0.43 5.94
C THR A 47 -0.85 -0.65 4.42
N TYR A 48 -1.97 -0.30 3.81
CA TYR A 48 -2.13 -0.32 2.36
C TYR A 48 -2.67 1.02 1.86
N ARG A 49 -2.16 1.45 0.70
CA ARG A 49 -2.70 2.55 -0.10
C ARG A 49 -3.61 1.98 -1.19
N PHE A 50 -4.55 2.80 -1.64
CA PHE A 50 -5.33 2.48 -2.82
C PHE A 50 -4.49 2.81 -4.06
N MET A 51 -4.30 1.83 -4.93
CA MET A 51 -3.68 2.00 -6.25
C MET A 51 -4.71 1.82 -7.38
N LEU A 52 -4.47 2.54 -8.48
CA LEU A 52 -5.19 2.47 -9.74
C LEU A 52 -4.15 2.37 -10.87
N ASP A 53 -4.31 1.36 -11.72
CA ASP A 53 -3.64 1.28 -13.02
C ASP A 53 -4.38 2.20 -14.02
N PRO A 54 -3.72 3.24 -14.57
CA PRO A 54 -4.35 4.18 -15.48
C PRO A 54 -4.66 3.58 -16.87
N GLU A 55 -3.99 2.51 -17.29
CA GLU A 55 -4.20 1.89 -18.60
C GLU A 55 -5.42 0.96 -18.59
N THR A 56 -5.56 0.14 -17.54
CA THR A 56 -6.62 -0.87 -17.46
C THR A 56 -7.79 -0.46 -16.57
N GLY A 57 -7.59 0.55 -15.72
CA GLY A 57 -8.53 0.89 -14.65
C GLY A 57 -8.54 -0.10 -13.49
N ALA A 58 -7.63 -1.07 -13.46
CA ALA A 58 -7.53 -2.04 -12.37
C ALA A 58 -7.19 -1.33 -11.04
N THR A 59 -7.74 -1.82 -9.94
CA THR A 59 -7.54 -1.24 -8.61
C THR A 59 -7.05 -2.27 -7.62
N GLY A 60 -6.32 -1.83 -6.59
CA GLY A 60 -5.76 -2.76 -5.62
C GLY A 60 -5.13 -2.13 -4.38
N PRO A 61 -4.65 -2.99 -3.47
CA PRO A 61 -3.80 -2.60 -2.35
C PRO A 61 -2.35 -2.41 -2.78
N LEU A 62 -1.77 -1.25 -2.49
CA LEU A 62 -0.33 -1.01 -2.56
C LEU A 62 0.26 -1.03 -1.14
N PRO A 63 1.21 -1.94 -0.80
CA PRO A 63 1.81 -2.02 0.52
C PRO A 63 2.46 -0.70 0.93
N ASP A 64 2.27 -0.27 2.17
CA ASP A 64 2.92 0.91 2.71
C ASP A 64 3.36 0.64 4.14
N ASN A 65 4.42 1.32 4.56
CA ASN A 65 4.87 1.28 5.95
C ASN A 65 4.64 2.66 6.59
N LEU A 66 4.31 2.65 7.88
CA LEU A 66 4.03 3.90 8.61
C LEU A 66 5.28 4.76 8.83
N TRP A 67 6.46 4.23 8.50
CA TRP A 67 7.76 4.88 8.63
C TRP A 67 8.12 5.76 7.44
N GLY A 68 7.23 5.88 6.46
CA GLY A 68 7.37 6.81 5.35
C GLY A 68 8.05 6.23 4.12
N GLY A 69 8.14 4.90 3.96
CA GLY A 69 8.80 4.28 2.80
C GLY A 69 8.27 4.74 1.44
N LEU A 70 6.95 4.85 1.27
CA LEU A 70 6.37 5.42 0.05
C LEU A 70 6.35 6.96 0.03
N ARG A 71 6.47 7.60 1.20
CA ARG A 71 6.47 9.07 1.33
C ARG A 71 7.85 9.69 1.14
N SER A 72 8.92 8.89 1.29
CA SER A 72 10.30 9.31 1.02
C SER A 72 10.63 9.39 -0.47
N CYS A 73 9.80 8.77 -1.33
CA CYS A 73 9.81 9.02 -2.76
C CYS A 73 9.18 10.40 -3.01
N ARG A 74 9.93 11.47 -2.74
CA ARG A 74 9.58 12.80 -3.26
C ARG A 74 9.72 12.68 -4.77
N LEU A 75 8.60 12.81 -5.49
CA LEU A 75 8.60 13.09 -6.92
C LEU A 75 9.15 14.51 -7.06
N ASP A 76 10.44 14.60 -7.38
CA ASP A 76 11.08 15.78 -7.94
C ASP A 76 10.58 16.07 -9.36
#